data_AF-A0A0F4TUL2-F1
#
_entry.id   AF-A0A0F4TUL2-F1
#
_cell.length_a   1.000
_cell.length_b   1.000
_cell.length_c   1.000
_cell.angle_alpha   90.00
_cell.angle_beta   90.00
_cell.angle_gamma   90.00
#
_symmetry.space_group_name_H-M   'P 1'
#
loop_
_entity.id
_entity.type
_entity.pdbx_description
1 polymer ?
#
loop_
_entity_poly.entity_id
_entity_poly.type
_entity_poly.pdbx_seq_one_letter_code
_entity_poly.pdbx_strand_id
1 'polypeptide(L)'
;MSIIRFDNVDVIFSKDPREALKLLDQGMTRNEILKKTGQIVGVEKASLDIEKGEICVLMGLSGSGKSSLLRCINGLNTVSRGKLFVEHEGKQIDIASCTPAELKMMRTKRIAMVFQKFALMPWLTVRENISFGLEMQGRPEKERRKLVDDKLELVGLTQWRNKKPNELSGGMQQRVGLARALAMDADILLMDEPFSALDPLIRQGLQDELLELQRKLHKTIVFVSHDLDEALKLGSRIAIMKDGRIIQYSKPEEIVLNPADDYVRTFVAHTNPLNVLCGRSLMRSLDNCKRINGSVCLDPGGDSWLDLAEGNTIKGARQNGSALDLQNWVPGQAVEGLGRRPTLVDSNIGMRDALQIRYQTGNKLVLHDNNHVVGILGDSELYHALLGKNLG
;
A
#
# COMPACT_ATOMS: atom_id res chain seq x y z
N MET A 1 2.77 -5.82 15.86
CA MET A 1 4.18 -5.68 16.28
C MET A 1 4.98 -5.49 15.00
N SER A 2 5.71 -4.39 14.89
CA SER A 2 6.38 -4.02 13.65
C SER A 2 7.45 -5.02 13.25
N ILE A 3 7.42 -5.42 11.97
CA ILE A 3 8.41 -6.31 11.34
C ILE A 3 9.60 -5.51 10.81
N ILE A 4 9.39 -4.24 10.47
CA ILE A 4 10.44 -3.29 10.10
C ILE A 4 10.17 -1.98 10.85
N ARG A 5 11.17 -1.46 11.54
CA ARG A 5 11.08 -0.19 12.26
C ARG A 5 12.27 0.70 11.97
N PHE A 6 11.98 1.90 11.45
CA PHE A 6 12.93 2.99 11.33
C PHE A 6 12.79 3.90 12.55
N ASP A 7 13.91 4.19 13.21
CA ASP A 7 13.97 5.12 14.34
C ASP A 7 14.99 6.24 14.05
N ASN A 8 14.47 7.40 13.66
CA ASN A 8 15.23 8.62 13.36
C ASN A 8 16.41 8.37 12.41
N VAL A 9 16.17 7.64 11.32
CA VAL A 9 17.20 7.21 10.37
C VAL A 9 17.62 8.35 9.44
N ASP A 10 18.91 8.67 9.45
CA ASP A 10 19.57 9.55 8.48
C ASP A 10 20.46 8.73 7.54
N VAL A 11 20.48 9.12 6.28
CA VAL A 11 21.36 8.52 5.26
C VAL A 11 22.11 9.62 4.55
N ILE A 12 23.42 9.68 4.73
CA ILE A 12 24.32 10.62 4.07
C ILE A 12 25.29 9.82 3.21
N PHE A 13 25.37 10.17 1.93
CA PHE A 13 26.31 9.57 1.00
C PHE A 13 27.69 10.21 1.17
N SER A 14 28.45 9.71 2.15
CA SER A 14 29.82 10.14 2.45
C SER A 14 30.58 9.03 3.18
N LYS A 15 31.91 9.05 3.11
CA LYS A 15 32.77 8.23 3.97
C LYS A 15 32.81 8.73 5.41
N ASP A 16 32.61 10.04 5.62
CA ASP A 16 32.57 10.67 6.92
C ASP A 16 31.38 11.64 7.01
N PRO A 17 30.23 11.21 7.54
CA PRO A 17 29.00 12.02 7.57
C PRO A 17 28.96 13.03 8.73
N ARG A 18 29.98 13.09 9.60
CA ARG A 18 29.93 13.85 10.86
C ARG A 18 29.67 15.34 10.65
N GLU A 19 30.25 15.93 9.62
CA GLU A 19 30.06 17.35 9.31
C GLU A 19 28.65 17.63 8.80
N ALA A 20 28.15 16.86 7.83
CA ALA A 20 26.79 17.01 7.34
C ALA A 20 25.73 16.75 8.42
N LEU A 21 25.93 15.79 9.32
CA LEU A 21 25.04 15.56 10.46
C LEU A 21 24.96 16.79 11.37
N LYS A 22 26.09 17.43 11.68
CA LYS A 22 26.11 18.67 12.48
C LYS A 22 25.35 19.80 11.79
N LEU A 23 25.48 19.95 10.48
CA LEU A 23 24.76 20.98 9.72
C LEU A 23 23.26 20.67 9.61
N LEU A 24 22.89 19.39 9.50
CA LEU A 24 21.48 18.96 9.59
C LEU A 24 20.87 19.34 10.93
N ASP A 25 21.60 19.13 12.03
CA ASP A 25 21.13 19.47 13.38
C ASP A 25 20.98 20.99 13.59
N GLN A 26 21.71 21.79 12.81
CA GLN A 26 21.55 23.25 12.75
C GLN A 26 20.37 23.70 11.88
N GLY A 27 19.61 22.75 11.30
CA GLY A 27 18.45 23.02 10.45
C GLY A 27 18.78 23.41 9.02
N MET A 28 20.03 23.21 8.55
CA MET A 28 20.37 23.50 7.16
C MET A 28 19.68 22.53 6.20
N THR A 29 19.29 23.06 5.05
CA THR A 29 18.68 22.27 3.98
C THR A 29 19.70 21.39 3.26
N ARG A 30 19.21 20.34 2.60
CA ARG A 30 20.04 19.43 1.79
C ARG A 30 20.92 20.17 0.77
N ASN A 31 20.37 21.19 0.13
CA ASN A 31 21.08 21.98 -0.88
C ASN A 31 22.20 22.83 -0.28
N GLU A 32 21.99 23.39 0.92
CA GLU A 32 23.02 24.15 1.63
C GLU A 32 24.16 23.24 2.08
N ILE A 33 23.83 22.06 2.61
CA ILE A 33 24.82 21.06 3.05
C ILE A 33 25.63 20.56 1.87
N LEU A 34 24.98 20.25 0.74
CA LEU A 34 25.66 19.87 -0.49
C LEU A 34 26.64 20.95 -0.96
N LYS A 35 26.22 22.23 -0.95
CA LYS A 35 27.08 23.35 -1.35
C LYS A 35 28.27 23.56 -0.41
N LYS A 36 28.10 23.34 0.89
CA LYS A 36 29.16 23.55 1.90
C LYS A 36 30.14 22.40 2.01
N THR A 37 29.64 21.17 1.96
CA THR A 37 30.41 19.96 2.31
C THR A 37 30.65 19.03 1.12
N GLY A 38 29.93 19.22 0.01
CA GLY A 38 29.88 18.26 -1.09
C GLY A 38 29.12 16.97 -0.77
N GLN A 39 28.57 16.83 0.44
CA GLN A 39 27.90 15.61 0.88
C GLN A 39 26.41 15.64 0.55
N ILE A 40 25.91 14.52 0.03
CA ILE A 40 24.50 14.36 -0.32
C ILE A 40 23.77 13.73 0.86
N VAL A 41 22.86 14.50 1.47
CA VAL A 41 21.85 13.95 2.40
C VAL A 41 20.80 13.24 1.55
N GLY A 42 20.62 11.93 1.73
CA GLY A 42 19.66 11.11 1.00
C GLY A 42 18.32 10.98 1.72
N VAL A 43 18.38 10.78 3.03
CA VAL A 43 17.24 10.63 3.94
C VAL A 43 17.55 11.40 5.21
N GLU A 44 16.53 12.05 5.77
CA GLU A 44 16.62 12.81 7.02
C GLU A 44 15.53 12.38 7.99
N LYS A 45 15.93 11.98 9.21
CA LYS A 45 15.10 11.68 10.38
C LYS A 45 13.89 10.79 10.07
N ALA A 46 14.08 9.78 9.23
CA ALA A 46 13.01 8.87 8.85
C ALA A 46 12.59 7.99 10.04
N SER A 47 11.32 8.07 10.44
CA SER A 47 10.72 7.21 11.45
C SER A 47 9.40 6.66 10.94
N LEU A 48 9.28 5.34 10.87
CA LEU A 48 8.07 4.63 10.49
C LEU A 48 8.13 3.18 11.00
N ASP A 49 6.95 2.60 11.23
CA ASP A 49 6.76 1.23 11.68
C ASP A 49 5.90 0.48 10.65
N ILE A 50 6.46 -0.56 10.03
CA ILE A 50 5.76 -1.42 9.08
C ILE A 50 5.33 -2.68 9.82
N GLU A 51 4.05 -3.00 9.79
CA GLU A 51 3.49 -4.18 10.44
C GLU A 51 3.64 -5.44 9.56
N LYS A 52 3.60 -6.61 10.20
CA LYS A 52 3.67 -7.88 9.48
C LYS A 52 2.45 -8.05 8.56
N GLY A 53 2.71 -8.45 7.32
CA GLY A 53 1.68 -8.64 6.30
C GLY A 53 1.18 -7.33 5.68
N GLU A 54 1.81 -6.20 6.03
CA GLU A 54 1.47 -4.90 5.46
C GLU A 54 2.13 -4.71 4.07
N ILE A 55 1.43 -4.02 3.17
CA ILE A 55 2.02 -3.43 1.97
C ILE A 55 2.25 -1.95 2.26
N CYS A 56 3.50 -1.59 2.54
CA CYS A 56 3.90 -0.21 2.77
C CYS A 56 4.48 0.37 1.48
N VAL A 57 3.86 1.43 0.97
CA VAL A 57 4.29 2.11 -0.26
C VAL A 57 5.06 3.38 0.07
N LEU A 58 6.32 3.46 -0.37
CA LEU A 58 7.12 4.69 -0.34
C LEU A 58 6.88 5.48 -1.63
N MET A 59 6.33 6.68 -1.49
CA MET A 59 5.92 7.56 -2.57
C MET A 59 6.67 8.89 -2.58
N GLY A 60 6.68 9.57 -3.74
CA GLY A 60 7.28 10.90 -3.90
C GLY A 60 8.06 11.04 -5.20
N LEU A 61 8.51 12.26 -5.50
CA LEU A 61 9.24 12.56 -6.74
C LEU A 61 10.61 11.87 -6.80
N SER A 62 11.19 11.80 -8.01
CA SER A 62 12.59 11.36 -8.17
C SER A 62 13.52 12.17 -7.27
N GLY A 63 14.49 11.51 -6.64
CA GLY A 63 15.43 12.15 -5.71
C GLY A 63 14.93 12.37 -4.27
N SER A 64 13.66 12.03 -3.95
CA SER A 64 13.09 12.23 -2.61
C SER A 64 13.60 11.28 -1.51
N GLY A 65 14.45 10.30 -1.85
CA GLY A 65 15.09 9.39 -0.87
C GLY A 65 14.42 8.02 -0.71
N LYS A 66 13.35 7.70 -1.45
CA LYS A 66 12.59 6.42 -1.37
C LYS A 66 13.46 5.18 -1.51
N SER A 67 14.14 5.05 -2.65
CA SER A 67 15.05 3.93 -2.94
C SER A 67 16.22 3.89 -1.95
N SER A 68 16.64 5.05 -1.44
CA SER A 68 17.69 5.14 -0.44
C SER A 68 17.26 4.53 0.90
N LEU A 69 16.04 4.83 1.33
CA LEU A 69 15.43 4.29 2.54
C LEU A 69 15.15 2.79 2.39
N LEU A 70 14.57 2.36 1.26
CA LEU A 70 14.33 0.94 0.95
C LEU A 70 15.63 0.12 1.01
N ARG A 71 16.72 0.64 0.43
CA ARG A 71 18.03 -0.01 0.42
C ARG A 71 18.68 -0.12 1.80
N CYS A 72 18.27 0.71 2.77
CA CYS A 72 18.74 0.56 4.15
C CYS A 72 18.20 -0.73 4.79
N ILE A 73 16.96 -1.13 4.48
CA ILE A 73 16.36 -2.39 5.00
C ILE A 73 17.20 -3.59 4.58
N ASN A 74 17.71 -3.57 3.35
CA ASN A 74 18.59 -4.61 2.83
C ASN A 74 20.07 -4.40 3.22
N GLY A 75 20.42 -3.36 3.97
CA GLY A 75 21.80 -2.97 4.32
C GLY A 75 22.69 -2.62 3.12
N LEU A 76 22.10 -2.23 1.98
CA LEU A 76 22.85 -1.80 0.79
C LEU A 76 23.28 -0.34 0.89
N ASN A 77 22.49 0.48 1.58
CA ASN A 77 22.88 1.81 2.01
C ASN A 77 23.20 1.79 3.50
N THR A 78 24.24 2.52 3.89
CA THR A 78 24.65 2.64 5.30
C THR A 78 23.80 3.70 5.99
N VAL A 79 23.23 3.33 7.13
CA VAL A 79 22.56 4.28 8.03
C VAL A 79 23.63 5.14 8.70
N SER A 80 23.58 6.46 8.50
CA SER A 80 24.56 7.39 9.05
C SER A 80 24.26 7.75 10.51
N ARG A 81 22.99 7.78 10.89
CA ARG A 81 22.50 8.01 12.26
C ARG A 81 21.11 7.38 12.41
N GLY A 82 20.74 7.00 13.63
CA GLY A 82 19.48 6.34 13.93
C GLY A 82 19.61 4.81 14.00
N LYS A 83 18.48 4.11 14.09
CA LYS A 83 18.43 2.64 14.15
C LYS A 83 17.42 2.08 13.16
N LEU A 84 17.70 0.89 12.65
CA LEU A 84 16.82 0.20 11.71
C LEU A 84 16.65 -1.25 12.12
N PHE A 85 15.51 -1.56 12.72
CA PHE A 85 15.22 -2.91 13.18
C PHE A 85 14.43 -3.70 12.14
N VAL A 86 14.82 -4.95 11.94
CA VAL A 86 14.06 -5.93 11.15
C VAL A 86 13.87 -7.20 11.98
N GLU A 87 12.64 -7.68 12.07
CA GLU A 87 12.30 -8.87 12.83
C GLU A 87 12.67 -10.16 12.08
N HIS A 88 13.33 -11.05 12.81
CA HIS A 88 13.63 -12.41 12.40
C HIS A 88 13.45 -13.39 13.57
N GLU A 89 12.54 -14.35 13.43
CA GLU A 89 12.24 -15.40 14.42
C GLU A 89 11.93 -14.85 15.83
N GLY A 90 11.21 -13.74 15.90
CA GLY A 90 10.82 -13.05 17.14
C GLY A 90 11.88 -12.13 17.72
N LYS A 91 13.04 -11.98 17.07
CA LYS A 91 14.12 -11.07 17.49
C LYS A 91 14.22 -9.87 16.55
N GLN A 92 14.46 -8.70 17.10
CA GLN A 92 14.73 -7.48 16.34
C GLN A 92 16.24 -7.38 16.07
N ILE A 93 16.63 -7.38 14.79
CA ILE A 93 18.02 -7.22 14.36
C ILE A 93 18.20 -5.78 13.89
N ASP A 94 19.13 -5.03 14.49
CA ASP A 94 19.48 -3.69 14.02
C ASP A 94 20.40 -3.78 12.79
N ILE A 95 19.83 -3.56 11.62
CA ILE A 95 20.54 -3.62 10.33
C ILE A 95 21.65 -2.57 10.25
N ALA A 96 21.53 -1.44 10.97
CA ALA A 96 22.53 -0.39 10.96
C ALA A 96 23.85 -0.81 11.62
N SER A 97 23.80 -1.73 12.59
CA SER A 97 24.96 -2.16 13.38
C SER A 97 25.20 -3.67 13.41
N CYS A 98 24.43 -4.46 12.66
CA CYS A 98 24.57 -5.91 12.62
C CYS A 98 25.90 -6.37 12.02
N THR A 99 26.29 -7.58 12.36
CA THR A 99 27.48 -8.22 11.80
C THR A 99 27.28 -8.60 10.32
N PRO A 100 28.35 -8.71 9.52
CA PRO A 100 28.24 -9.20 8.14
C PRO A 100 27.59 -10.57 8.01
N ALA A 101 27.75 -11.44 9.02
CA ALA A 101 27.13 -12.76 9.06
C ALA A 101 25.60 -12.69 9.23
N GLU A 102 25.13 -11.84 10.15
CA GLU A 102 23.70 -11.59 10.35
C GLU A 102 23.07 -10.95 9.11
N LEU A 103 23.74 -9.96 8.51
CA LEU A 103 23.25 -9.32 7.29
C LEU A 103 23.13 -10.31 6.12
N LYS A 104 24.11 -11.22 5.98
CA LYS A 104 24.06 -12.29 4.97
C LYS A 104 22.89 -13.23 5.23
N MET A 105 22.69 -13.66 6.48
CA MET A 105 21.55 -14.51 6.87
C MET A 105 20.21 -13.82 6.53
N MET A 106 20.05 -12.55 6.87
CA MET A 106 18.85 -11.78 6.55
C MET A 106 18.57 -11.73 5.04
N ARG A 107 19.61 -11.47 4.25
CA ARG A 107 19.53 -11.45 2.77
C ARG A 107 19.24 -12.80 2.13
N THR A 108 19.67 -13.89 2.75
CA THR A 108 19.49 -15.24 2.18
C THR A 108 18.15 -15.85 2.58
N LYS A 109 17.64 -15.57 3.78
CA LYS A 109 16.46 -16.26 4.34
C LYS A 109 15.22 -15.39 4.50
N ARG A 110 15.39 -14.08 4.73
CA ARG A 110 14.29 -13.24 5.26
C ARG A 110 13.85 -12.14 4.32
N ILE A 111 14.79 -11.55 3.58
CA ILE A 111 14.59 -10.39 2.71
C ILE A 111 14.88 -10.79 1.27
N ALA A 112 13.94 -10.53 0.36
CA ALA A 112 14.19 -10.54 -1.08
C ALA A 112 13.99 -9.13 -1.66
N MET A 113 14.77 -8.80 -2.69
CA MET A 113 14.75 -7.47 -3.29
C MET A 113 14.59 -7.51 -4.81
N VAL A 114 13.71 -6.65 -5.32
CA VAL A 114 13.55 -6.33 -6.74
C VAL A 114 14.13 -4.94 -6.98
N PHE A 115 15.11 -4.85 -7.88
CA PHE A 115 15.79 -3.60 -8.21
C PHE A 115 15.16 -2.91 -9.42
N GLN A 116 15.18 -1.57 -9.43
CA GLN A 116 14.72 -0.75 -10.55
C GLN A 116 15.45 -1.08 -11.87
N LYS A 117 16.80 -1.16 -11.82
CA LYS A 117 17.60 -1.77 -12.88
C LYS A 117 17.74 -3.24 -12.53
N PHE A 118 17.19 -4.12 -13.36
CA PHE A 118 16.87 -5.53 -13.07
C PHE A 118 17.98 -6.39 -12.46
N ALA A 119 19.24 -5.91 -12.52
CA ALA A 119 20.41 -6.50 -11.88
C ALA A 119 20.49 -8.01 -12.18
N LEU A 120 20.15 -8.37 -13.41
CA LEU A 120 20.26 -9.73 -13.90
C LEU A 120 21.73 -10.02 -14.18
N MET A 121 22.14 -11.25 -13.90
CA MET A 121 23.47 -11.73 -14.22
C MET A 121 23.50 -12.03 -15.72
N PRO A 122 24.24 -11.25 -16.55
CA PRO A 122 24.16 -11.36 -18.01
C PRO A 122 24.77 -12.67 -18.55
N TRP A 123 25.63 -13.32 -17.76
CA TRP A 123 26.21 -14.61 -18.10
C TRP A 123 25.30 -15.80 -17.78
N LEU A 124 24.28 -15.62 -16.95
CA LEU A 124 23.30 -16.65 -16.60
C LEU A 124 22.06 -16.57 -17.49
N THR A 125 21.44 -17.72 -17.74
CA THR A 125 20.13 -17.83 -18.38
C THR A 125 19.02 -17.29 -17.47
N VAL A 126 17.81 -17.11 -18.02
CA VAL A 126 16.63 -16.74 -17.24
C VAL A 126 16.39 -17.70 -16.08
N ARG A 127 16.39 -19.01 -16.33
CA ARG A 127 16.20 -20.05 -15.31
C ARG A 127 17.26 -19.96 -14.21
N GLU A 128 18.51 -19.79 -14.59
CA GLU A 128 19.62 -19.68 -13.62
C GLU A 128 19.54 -18.40 -12.81
N ASN A 129 19.14 -17.27 -13.41
CA ASN A 129 18.89 -16.03 -12.69
C ASN A 129 17.84 -16.22 -11.58
N ILE A 130 16.73 -16.89 -11.88
CA ILE A 130 15.65 -17.15 -10.92
C ILE A 130 16.10 -18.17 -9.86
N SER A 131 16.85 -19.21 -10.26
CA SER A 131 17.34 -20.27 -9.37
C SER A 131 18.45 -19.80 -8.42
N PHE A 132 19.18 -18.73 -8.75
CA PHE A 132 20.38 -18.28 -8.02
C PHE A 132 20.17 -18.12 -6.52
N GLY A 133 19.09 -17.44 -6.10
CA GLY A 133 18.78 -17.23 -4.68
C GLY A 133 18.53 -18.55 -3.94
N LEU A 134 17.88 -19.51 -4.60
CA LEU A 134 17.60 -20.83 -4.05
C LEU A 134 18.87 -21.70 -3.93
N GLU A 135 19.80 -21.52 -4.85
CA GLU A 135 21.12 -22.16 -4.77
C GLU A 135 21.91 -21.66 -3.57
N MET A 136 21.89 -20.35 -3.31
CA MET A 136 22.54 -19.75 -2.15
C MET A 136 21.89 -20.16 -0.82
N GLN A 137 20.61 -20.55 -0.84
CA GLN A 137 19.92 -21.17 0.29
C GLN A 137 20.28 -22.65 0.49
N GLY A 138 21.01 -23.28 -0.44
CA GLY A 138 21.38 -24.69 -0.39
C GLY A 138 20.23 -25.65 -0.76
N ARG A 139 19.21 -25.19 -1.48
CA ARG A 139 18.06 -26.05 -1.82
C ARG A 139 18.42 -27.11 -2.89
N PRO A 140 17.90 -28.35 -2.78
CA PRO A 140 18.15 -29.40 -3.77
C PRO A 140 17.69 -29.01 -5.18
N GLU A 141 18.44 -29.41 -6.20
CA GLU A 141 18.17 -29.05 -7.61
C GLU A 141 16.74 -29.37 -8.06
N LYS A 142 16.22 -30.54 -7.68
CA LYS A 142 14.86 -30.97 -8.04
C LYS A 142 13.79 -30.02 -7.51
N GLU A 143 13.96 -29.54 -6.28
CA GLU A 143 13.04 -28.57 -5.67
C GLU A 143 13.18 -27.20 -6.32
N ARG A 144 14.43 -26.75 -6.54
CA ARG A 144 14.71 -25.49 -7.25
C ARG A 144 14.06 -25.44 -8.61
N ARG A 145 14.19 -26.52 -9.39
CA ARG A 145 13.63 -26.59 -10.75
C ARG A 145 12.10 -26.43 -10.75
N LYS A 146 11.41 -27.10 -9.83
CA LYS A 146 9.94 -26.99 -9.70
C LYS A 146 9.53 -25.55 -9.39
N LEU A 147 10.13 -24.94 -8.35
CA LEU A 147 9.84 -23.57 -7.96
C LEU A 147 10.10 -22.57 -9.10
N VAL A 148 11.22 -22.73 -9.81
CA VAL A 148 11.57 -21.87 -10.94
C VAL A 148 10.57 -22.01 -12.08
N ASP A 149 10.14 -23.23 -12.41
CA ASP A 149 9.16 -23.48 -13.46
C ASP A 149 7.79 -22.87 -13.11
N ASP A 150 7.33 -23.01 -11.86
CA ASP A 150 6.10 -22.39 -11.37
C ASP A 150 6.17 -20.84 -11.49
N LYS A 151 7.32 -20.24 -11.11
CA LYS A 151 7.49 -18.77 -11.23
C LYS A 151 7.65 -18.29 -12.66
N LEU A 152 8.20 -19.11 -13.56
CA LEU A 152 8.30 -18.80 -14.98
C LEU A 152 6.94 -18.76 -15.67
N GLU A 153 6.06 -19.68 -15.29
CA GLU A 153 4.68 -19.72 -15.77
C GLU A 153 3.92 -18.49 -15.30
N LEU A 154 4.02 -18.15 -14.01
CA LEU A 154 3.40 -16.97 -13.43
C LEU A 154 3.74 -15.67 -14.17
N VAL A 155 5.01 -15.50 -14.55
CA VAL A 155 5.44 -14.29 -15.29
C VAL A 155 5.34 -14.43 -16.82
N GLY A 156 4.83 -15.55 -17.33
CA GLY A 156 4.66 -15.80 -18.77
C GLY A 156 5.97 -15.88 -19.55
N LEU A 157 7.04 -16.42 -18.95
CA LEU A 157 8.38 -16.53 -19.55
C LEU A 157 8.88 -17.96 -19.73
N THR A 158 8.02 -18.98 -19.59
CA THR A 158 8.37 -20.41 -19.70
C THR A 158 9.13 -20.77 -20.98
N GLN A 159 8.79 -20.13 -22.12
CA GLN A 159 9.46 -20.34 -23.41
C GLN A 159 10.86 -19.71 -23.50
N TRP A 160 11.14 -18.70 -22.66
CA TRP A 160 12.40 -17.94 -22.64
C TRP A 160 13.39 -18.45 -21.58
N ARG A 161 13.06 -19.54 -20.87
CA ARG A 161 13.81 -20.06 -19.73
C ARG A 161 15.32 -20.29 -19.97
N ASN A 162 15.70 -20.65 -21.19
CA ASN A 162 17.08 -20.96 -21.58
C ASN A 162 17.80 -19.79 -22.24
N LYS A 163 17.14 -18.63 -22.38
CA LYS A 163 17.69 -17.43 -23.01
C LYS A 163 18.48 -16.62 -22.00
N LYS A 164 19.41 -15.80 -22.49
CA LYS A 164 20.17 -14.87 -21.66
C LYS A 164 19.48 -13.48 -21.60
N PRO A 165 19.73 -12.67 -20.55
CA PRO A 165 19.06 -11.37 -20.39
C PRO A 165 19.18 -10.41 -21.59
N ASN A 166 20.31 -10.43 -22.30
CA ASN A 166 20.54 -9.60 -23.49
C ASN A 166 19.66 -9.97 -24.70
N GLU A 167 19.06 -11.16 -24.70
CA GLU A 167 18.11 -11.61 -25.73
C GLU A 167 16.66 -11.22 -25.41
N LEU A 168 16.42 -10.52 -24.28
CA LEU A 168 15.08 -10.18 -23.79
C LEU A 168 14.82 -8.68 -23.85
N SER A 169 13.56 -8.30 -24.05
CA SER A 169 13.13 -6.91 -23.91
C SER A 169 13.23 -6.43 -22.45
N GLY A 170 13.26 -5.11 -22.23
CA GLY A 170 13.32 -4.53 -20.88
C GLY A 170 12.21 -5.04 -19.95
N GLY A 171 10.96 -5.07 -20.43
CA GLY A 171 9.84 -5.59 -19.65
C GLY A 171 9.93 -7.11 -19.37
N MET A 172 10.56 -7.89 -20.25
CA MET A 172 10.86 -9.29 -19.97
C MET A 172 11.95 -9.42 -18.89
N GLN A 173 13.02 -8.62 -18.95
CA GLN A 173 14.06 -8.61 -17.92
C GLN A 173 13.50 -8.23 -16.54
N GLN A 174 12.56 -7.28 -16.48
CA GLN A 174 11.86 -6.90 -15.26
C GLN A 174 11.09 -8.08 -14.66
N ARG A 175 10.35 -8.81 -15.50
CA ARG A 175 9.62 -10.02 -15.11
C ARG A 175 10.55 -11.12 -14.59
N VAL A 176 11.74 -11.29 -15.16
CA VAL A 176 12.76 -12.22 -14.61
C VAL A 176 13.23 -11.76 -13.22
N GLY A 177 13.49 -10.47 -13.04
CA GLY A 177 13.89 -9.90 -11.75
C GLY A 177 12.83 -10.10 -10.66
N LEU A 178 11.56 -9.92 -11.01
CA LEU A 178 10.42 -10.19 -10.13
C LEU A 178 10.31 -11.69 -9.81
N ALA A 179 10.33 -12.56 -10.81
CA ALA A 179 10.29 -14.01 -10.61
C ALA A 179 11.42 -14.51 -9.69
N ARG A 180 12.63 -13.95 -9.83
CA ARG A 180 13.78 -14.26 -8.95
C ARG A 180 13.49 -13.93 -7.49
N ALA A 181 12.93 -12.75 -7.21
CA ALA A 181 12.58 -12.37 -5.84
C ALA A 181 11.43 -13.23 -5.29
N LEU A 182 10.40 -13.48 -6.09
CA LEU A 182 9.26 -14.33 -5.71
C LEU A 182 9.63 -15.80 -5.51
N ALA A 183 10.65 -16.29 -6.21
CA ALA A 183 11.13 -17.65 -6.04
C ALA A 183 11.74 -17.89 -4.66
N MET A 184 12.41 -16.90 -4.07
CA MET A 184 13.08 -17.03 -2.76
C MET A 184 12.12 -17.27 -1.59
N ASP A 185 10.82 -17.03 -1.78
CA ASP A 185 9.76 -17.17 -0.76
C ASP A 185 10.09 -16.44 0.57
N ALA A 186 10.75 -15.28 0.46
CA ALA A 186 11.11 -14.45 1.60
C ALA A 186 9.86 -13.85 2.27
N ASP A 187 9.93 -13.58 3.58
CA ASP A 187 8.82 -12.97 4.33
C ASP A 187 8.69 -11.46 4.10
N ILE A 188 9.80 -10.83 3.71
CA ILE A 188 9.89 -9.40 3.39
C ILE A 188 10.31 -9.25 1.94
N LEU A 189 9.45 -8.61 1.14
CA LEU A 189 9.73 -8.26 -0.25
C LEU A 189 9.97 -6.76 -0.36
N LEU A 190 11.17 -6.38 -0.80
CA LEU A 190 11.56 -5.00 -1.06
C LEU A 190 11.53 -4.75 -2.56
N MET A 191 10.76 -3.78 -3.03
CA MET A 191 10.60 -3.54 -4.47
C MET A 191 10.84 -2.09 -4.82
N ASP A 192 11.82 -1.84 -5.68
CA ASP A 192 12.21 -0.50 -6.12
C ASP A 192 11.67 -0.25 -7.54
N GLU A 193 10.48 0.34 -7.67
CA GLU A 193 9.77 0.57 -8.94
C GLU A 193 9.68 -0.68 -9.86
N PRO A 194 9.17 -1.82 -9.37
CA PRO A 194 9.19 -3.09 -10.11
C PRO A 194 8.22 -3.14 -11.30
N PHE A 195 7.43 -2.08 -11.53
CA PHE A 195 6.37 -2.05 -12.54
C PHE A 195 6.51 -0.91 -13.57
N SER A 196 7.49 -0.04 -13.40
CA SER A 196 7.64 1.19 -14.16
C SER A 196 7.89 0.99 -15.67
N ALA A 197 8.52 -0.13 -16.06
CA ALA A 197 8.82 -0.44 -17.46
C ALA A 197 7.95 -1.57 -18.04
N LEU A 198 6.82 -1.87 -17.40
CA LEU A 198 5.86 -2.88 -17.86
C LEU A 198 4.67 -2.27 -18.59
N ASP A 199 4.17 -2.98 -19.60
CA ASP A 199 2.91 -2.68 -20.27
C ASP A 199 1.72 -2.71 -19.31
N PRO A 200 0.67 -1.88 -19.50
CA PRO A 200 -0.44 -1.75 -18.54
C PRO A 200 -1.15 -3.06 -18.16
N LEU A 201 -1.40 -3.95 -19.11
CA LEU A 201 -2.09 -5.23 -18.85
C LEU A 201 -1.26 -6.18 -17.97
N ILE A 202 0.03 -6.31 -18.28
CA ILE A 202 0.95 -7.15 -17.50
C ILE A 202 1.17 -6.53 -16.11
N ARG A 203 1.28 -5.20 -16.05
CA ARG A 203 1.36 -4.46 -14.78
C ARG A 203 0.17 -4.81 -13.89
N GLN A 204 -1.06 -4.70 -14.39
CA GLN A 204 -2.26 -5.02 -13.62
C GLN A 204 -2.26 -6.48 -13.14
N GLY A 205 -1.97 -7.45 -14.01
CA GLY A 205 -1.94 -8.85 -13.62
C GLY A 205 -0.91 -9.16 -12.51
N LEU A 206 0.28 -8.55 -12.56
CA LEU A 206 1.29 -8.73 -11.52
C LEU A 206 0.96 -8.00 -10.21
N GLN A 207 0.30 -6.84 -10.30
CA GLN A 207 -0.22 -6.15 -9.11
C GLN A 207 -1.28 -7.01 -8.40
N ASP A 208 -2.18 -7.63 -9.17
CA ASP A 208 -3.22 -8.52 -8.61
C ASP A 208 -2.60 -9.77 -7.97
N GLU A 209 -1.55 -10.33 -8.58
CA GLU A 209 -0.79 -11.42 -7.99
C GLU A 209 -0.10 -11.02 -6.68
N LEU A 210 0.47 -9.80 -6.58
CA LEU A 210 1.05 -9.33 -5.31
C LEU A 210 0.00 -9.21 -4.21
N LEU A 211 -1.20 -8.72 -4.55
CA LEU A 211 -2.32 -8.67 -3.62
C LEU A 211 -2.74 -10.09 -3.19
N GLU A 212 -2.77 -11.04 -4.11
CA GLU A 212 -3.08 -12.44 -3.81
C GLU A 212 -2.02 -13.09 -2.91
N LEU A 213 -0.73 -12.87 -3.19
CA LEU A 213 0.39 -13.33 -2.37
C LEU A 213 0.31 -12.76 -0.95
N GLN A 214 0.05 -11.45 -0.81
CA GLN A 214 -0.12 -10.84 0.49
C GLN A 214 -1.33 -11.41 1.24
N ARG A 215 -2.47 -11.62 0.56
CA ARG A 215 -3.68 -12.18 1.18
C ARG A 215 -3.53 -13.62 1.63
N LYS A 216 -2.84 -14.47 0.85
CA LYS A 216 -2.68 -15.89 1.13
C LYS A 216 -1.54 -16.21 2.08
N LEU A 217 -0.42 -15.49 1.96
CA LEU A 217 0.82 -15.82 2.64
C LEU A 217 1.23 -14.78 3.70
N HIS A 218 0.50 -13.67 3.82
CA HIS A 218 0.76 -12.59 4.77
C HIS A 218 2.21 -12.08 4.72
N LYS A 219 2.77 -12.02 3.50
CA LYS A 219 4.10 -11.48 3.23
C LYS A 219 4.07 -9.96 3.44
N THR A 220 5.15 -9.42 3.99
CA THR A 220 5.31 -7.98 4.15
C THR A 220 5.99 -7.41 2.91
N ILE A 221 5.42 -6.37 2.32
CA ILE A 221 5.92 -5.79 1.08
C ILE A 221 6.25 -4.32 1.32
N VAL A 222 7.48 -3.92 1.05
CA VAL A 222 7.88 -2.50 1.02
C VAL A 222 8.14 -2.14 -0.44
N PHE A 223 7.32 -1.25 -0.95
CA PHE A 223 7.19 -1.01 -2.37
C PHE A 223 7.45 0.48 -2.68
N VAL A 224 8.32 0.80 -3.63
CA VAL A 224 8.60 2.17 -4.05
C VAL A 224 7.87 2.44 -5.36
N SER A 225 7.12 3.54 -5.42
CA SER A 225 6.54 4.03 -6.66
C SER A 225 6.49 5.55 -6.71
N HIS A 226 6.31 6.06 -7.92
CA HIS A 226 5.99 7.45 -8.21
C HIS A 226 4.53 7.61 -8.69
N ASP A 227 3.81 6.51 -8.90
CA ASP A 227 2.41 6.47 -9.33
C ASP A 227 1.50 6.35 -8.11
N LEU A 228 0.61 7.33 -7.94
CA LEU A 228 -0.32 7.37 -6.82
C LEU A 228 -1.41 6.30 -6.95
N ASP A 229 -1.91 6.03 -8.15
CA ASP A 229 -2.96 5.04 -8.35
C ASP A 229 -2.45 3.64 -7.99
N GLU A 230 -1.18 3.37 -8.25
CA GLU A 230 -0.53 2.13 -7.83
C GLU A 230 -0.36 2.05 -6.31
N ALA A 231 0.05 3.13 -5.66
CA ALA A 231 0.17 3.19 -4.22
C ALA A 231 -1.18 3.00 -3.52
N LEU A 232 -2.24 3.54 -4.08
CA LEU A 232 -3.60 3.43 -3.55
C LEU A 232 -4.21 2.04 -3.80
N LYS A 233 -3.92 1.42 -4.94
CA LYS A 233 -4.37 0.06 -5.25
C LYS A 233 -3.69 -0.98 -4.37
N LEU A 234 -2.38 -0.86 -4.17
CA LEU A 234 -1.57 -1.89 -3.50
C LEU A 234 -1.36 -1.62 -2.01
N GLY A 235 -1.20 -0.36 -1.62
CA GLY A 235 -0.71 0.01 -0.31
C GLY A 235 -1.77 -0.08 0.77
N SER A 236 -1.50 -0.82 1.82
CA SER A 236 -2.26 -0.69 3.08
C SER A 236 -1.80 0.51 3.91
N ARG A 237 -0.57 0.98 3.69
CA ARG A 237 -0.08 2.29 4.15
C ARG A 237 0.82 2.93 3.11
N ILE A 238 0.83 4.25 3.09
CA ILE A 238 1.60 5.05 2.16
C ILE A 238 2.46 6.05 2.95
N ALA A 239 3.76 6.06 2.70
CA ALA A 239 4.71 7.06 3.17
C ALA A 239 5.09 7.99 2.02
N ILE A 240 4.60 9.23 2.04
CA ILE A 240 4.96 10.25 1.06
C ILE A 240 6.24 10.94 1.51
N MET A 241 7.26 10.92 0.65
CA MET A 241 8.57 11.49 0.90
C MET A 241 8.84 12.69 -0.01
N LYS A 242 9.40 13.75 0.57
CA LYS A 242 9.88 14.94 -0.13
C LYS A 242 11.22 15.33 0.44
N ASP A 243 12.18 15.59 -0.43
CA ASP A 243 13.52 16.07 -0.03
C ASP A 243 14.12 15.21 1.11
N GLY A 244 13.93 13.90 1.10
CA GLY A 244 14.54 12.97 2.07
C GLY A 244 13.78 12.83 3.39
N ARG A 245 12.74 13.62 3.58
CA ARG A 245 11.87 13.57 4.76
C ARG A 245 10.58 12.84 4.41
N ILE A 246 10.05 12.11 5.38
CA ILE A 246 8.68 11.60 5.33
C ILE A 246 7.77 12.76 5.71
N ILE A 247 6.90 13.15 4.80
CA ILE A 247 5.94 14.25 4.99
C ILE A 247 4.66 13.72 5.64
N GLN A 248 4.18 12.58 5.18
CA GLN A 248 3.00 11.92 5.72
C GLN A 248 3.14 10.41 5.61
N TYR A 249 2.78 9.70 6.68
CA TYR A 249 2.71 8.23 6.70
C TYR A 249 1.36 7.83 7.27
N SER A 250 0.45 7.34 6.42
CA SER A 250 -0.91 6.99 6.83
C SER A 250 -1.54 5.96 5.90
N LYS A 251 -2.78 5.57 6.20
CA LYS A 251 -3.59 4.76 5.30
C LYS A 251 -3.97 5.56 4.04
N PRO A 252 -4.24 4.89 2.90
CA PRO A 252 -4.64 5.54 1.65
C PRO A 252 -5.78 6.55 1.81
N GLU A 253 -6.82 6.22 2.58
CA GLU A 253 -8.00 7.06 2.75
C GLU A 253 -7.66 8.37 3.46
N GLU A 254 -6.80 8.31 4.48
CA GLU A 254 -6.34 9.49 5.22
C GLU A 254 -5.41 10.38 4.40
N ILE A 255 -4.61 9.81 3.51
CA ILE A 255 -3.79 10.59 2.57
C ILE A 255 -4.66 11.43 1.64
N VAL A 256 -5.78 10.86 1.18
CA VAL A 256 -6.73 11.52 0.27
C VAL A 256 -7.61 12.54 1.00
N LEU A 257 -8.15 12.17 2.17
CA LEU A 257 -9.08 13.02 2.92
C LEU A 257 -8.38 14.08 3.76
N ASN A 258 -7.20 13.78 4.30
CA ASN A 258 -6.49 14.65 5.24
C ASN A 258 -5.02 14.80 4.82
N PRO A 259 -4.74 15.43 3.66
CA PRO A 259 -3.38 15.68 3.21
C PRO A 259 -2.65 16.59 4.22
N ALA A 260 -1.45 16.19 4.64
CA ALA A 260 -0.70 16.89 5.68
C ALA A 260 -0.23 18.30 5.29
N ASP A 261 0.05 18.52 4.00
CA ASP A 261 0.46 19.81 3.47
C ASP A 261 0.01 19.98 2.00
N ASP A 262 0.31 21.15 1.42
CA ASP A 262 -0.03 21.45 0.02
C ASP A 262 0.72 20.56 -0.98
N TYR A 263 1.89 20.04 -0.60
CA TYR A 263 2.62 19.11 -1.43
C TYR A 263 1.83 17.80 -1.56
N VAL A 264 1.39 17.19 -0.45
CA VAL A 264 0.55 15.99 -0.48
C VAL A 264 -0.78 16.27 -1.17
N ARG A 265 -1.41 17.42 -0.91
CA ARG A 265 -2.66 17.84 -1.59
C ARG A 265 -2.51 17.84 -3.11
N THR A 266 -1.38 18.32 -3.62
CA THR A 266 -1.10 18.36 -5.06
C THR A 266 -0.95 16.96 -5.66
N PHE A 267 -0.39 16.01 -4.91
CA PHE A 267 -0.29 14.60 -5.34
C PHE A 267 -1.67 13.97 -5.50
N VAL A 268 -2.55 14.15 -4.51
CA VAL A 268 -3.88 13.51 -4.51
C VAL A 268 -4.89 14.17 -5.44
N ALA A 269 -4.65 15.42 -5.86
CA ALA A 269 -5.58 16.20 -6.68
C ALA A 269 -5.92 15.56 -8.05
N HIS A 270 -5.06 14.68 -8.57
CA HIS A 270 -5.24 14.06 -9.89
C HIS A 270 -5.76 12.62 -9.83
N THR A 271 -6.00 12.08 -8.64
CA THR A 271 -6.52 10.73 -8.45
C THR A 271 -8.03 10.73 -8.37
N ASN A 272 -8.66 9.66 -8.85
CA ASN A 272 -10.08 9.42 -8.61
C ASN A 272 -10.32 8.86 -7.18
N PRO A 273 -10.93 9.65 -6.27
CA PRO A 273 -11.12 9.24 -4.87
C PRO A 273 -12.01 8.00 -4.73
N LEU A 274 -12.84 7.68 -5.74
CA LEU A 274 -13.72 6.51 -5.73
C LEU A 274 -12.98 5.16 -5.71
N ASN A 275 -11.71 5.15 -6.12
CA ASN A 275 -10.90 3.93 -6.14
C ASN A 275 -10.31 3.60 -4.76
N VAL A 276 -10.35 4.55 -3.82
CA VAL A 276 -9.65 4.47 -2.53
C VAL A 276 -10.63 4.42 -1.38
N LEU A 277 -11.65 5.26 -1.44
CA LEU A 277 -12.57 5.44 -0.34
C LEU A 277 -13.48 4.22 -0.22
N CYS A 278 -13.96 3.98 1.00
CA CYS A 278 -15.03 3.03 1.26
C CYS A 278 -16.17 3.75 1.97
N GLY A 279 -17.31 3.06 2.10
CA GLY A 279 -18.49 3.61 2.76
C GLY A 279 -18.18 4.20 4.14
N ARG A 280 -17.41 3.49 4.96
CA ARG A 280 -16.97 3.93 6.30
C ARG A 280 -16.18 5.24 6.27
N SER A 281 -15.39 5.48 5.23
CA SER A 281 -14.55 6.69 5.13
C SER A 281 -15.38 7.96 4.90
N LEU A 282 -16.60 7.84 4.39
CA LEU A 282 -17.43 8.97 3.97
C LEU A 282 -18.79 9.03 4.68
N MET A 283 -19.22 7.94 5.31
CA MET A 283 -20.52 7.89 5.94
C MET A 283 -20.67 8.97 7.01
N ARG A 284 -21.89 9.47 7.14
CA ARG A 284 -22.29 10.19 8.34
C ARG A 284 -22.44 9.18 9.47
N SER A 285 -21.58 9.28 10.48
CA SER A 285 -21.72 8.49 11.71
C SER A 285 -23.10 8.70 12.33
N LEU A 286 -23.64 7.65 12.95
CA LEU A 286 -24.92 7.70 13.65
C LEU A 286 -25.00 8.78 14.74
N ASP A 287 -23.86 9.23 15.28
CA ASP A 287 -23.81 10.30 16.28
C ASP A 287 -24.09 11.67 15.67
N ASN A 288 -23.80 11.82 14.37
CA ASN A 288 -24.05 13.04 13.60
C ASN A 288 -25.41 13.00 12.88
N CYS A 289 -26.18 11.93 13.07
CA CYS A 289 -27.52 11.78 12.50
C CYS A 289 -28.56 12.35 13.45
N LYS A 290 -29.59 13.01 12.89
CA LYS A 290 -30.73 13.50 13.67
C LYS A 290 -31.48 12.32 14.28
N ARG A 291 -31.69 12.35 15.60
CA ARG A 291 -32.44 11.31 16.34
C ARG A 291 -33.73 11.87 16.93
N ILE A 292 -34.81 11.11 16.84
CA ILE A 292 -36.10 11.39 17.49
C ILE A 292 -36.65 10.08 18.05
N ASN A 293 -36.92 10.03 19.36
CA ASN A 293 -37.54 8.88 20.04
C ASN A 293 -36.86 7.52 19.76
N GLY A 294 -35.52 7.49 19.69
CA GLY A 294 -34.75 6.28 19.39
C GLY A 294 -34.63 5.94 17.89
N SER A 295 -35.34 6.66 17.02
CA SER A 295 -35.23 6.52 15.57
C SER A 295 -34.15 7.46 15.01
N VAL A 296 -33.39 6.99 14.02
CA VAL A 296 -32.40 7.76 13.27
C VAL A 296 -32.99 8.22 11.95
N CYS A 297 -32.85 9.50 11.63
CA CYS A 297 -33.30 10.05 10.35
C CYS A 297 -32.37 9.59 9.22
N LEU A 298 -32.91 8.81 8.27
CA LEU A 298 -32.25 8.44 7.03
C LEU A 298 -32.28 9.61 6.07
N ASP A 299 -33.48 10.12 5.79
CA ASP A 299 -33.68 11.23 4.88
C ASP A 299 -34.71 12.24 5.39
N PRO A 300 -34.26 13.48 5.71
CA PRO A 300 -35.18 14.54 6.09
C PRO A 300 -36.13 14.93 4.96
N GLY A 301 -35.68 14.87 3.70
CA GLY A 301 -36.49 15.28 2.55
C GLY A 301 -37.66 14.34 2.26
N GLY A 302 -37.44 13.04 2.42
CA GLY A 302 -38.46 12.00 2.27
C GLY A 302 -39.04 11.43 3.55
N ASP A 303 -38.91 12.12 4.70
CA ASP A 303 -39.37 11.70 6.05
C ASP A 303 -39.12 10.21 6.35
N SER A 304 -37.88 9.77 6.10
CA SER A 304 -37.48 8.37 6.24
C SER A 304 -36.67 8.17 7.51
N TRP A 305 -37.05 7.18 8.32
CA TRP A 305 -36.48 6.89 9.63
C TRP A 305 -36.14 5.41 9.78
N LEU A 306 -35.10 5.16 10.56
CA LEU A 306 -34.64 3.84 10.95
C LEU A 306 -34.87 3.67 12.45
N ASP A 307 -35.65 2.67 12.85
CA ASP A 307 -35.90 2.34 14.25
C ASP A 307 -34.83 1.37 14.73
N LEU A 308 -34.04 1.80 15.71
CA LEU A 308 -32.91 1.03 16.26
C LEU A 308 -33.24 0.53 17.67
N ALA A 309 -32.82 -0.71 17.96
CA ALA A 309 -32.80 -1.26 19.31
C ALA A 309 -31.43 -1.00 19.99
N GLU A 310 -31.25 -1.49 21.21
CA GLU A 310 -29.95 -1.44 21.89
C GLU A 310 -28.86 -2.08 21.03
N GLY A 311 -27.68 -1.47 21.04
CA GLY A 311 -26.58 -1.86 20.15
C GLY A 311 -26.75 -1.42 18.69
N ASN A 312 -27.62 -0.47 18.37
CA ASN A 312 -27.84 0.00 16.99
C ASN A 312 -28.26 -1.10 16.02
N THR A 313 -28.95 -2.13 16.52
CA THR A 313 -29.53 -3.19 15.68
C THR A 313 -30.85 -2.72 15.08
N ILE A 314 -31.10 -3.07 13.83
CA ILE A 314 -32.30 -2.59 13.12
C ILE A 314 -33.53 -3.34 13.62
N LYS A 315 -34.53 -2.59 14.09
CA LYS A 315 -35.86 -3.10 14.44
C LYS A 315 -36.86 -2.92 13.29
N GLY A 316 -36.70 -1.85 12.51
CA GLY A 316 -37.54 -1.55 11.35
C GLY A 316 -37.15 -0.23 10.70
N ALA A 317 -37.82 0.11 9.60
CA ALA A 317 -37.74 1.43 8.99
C ALA A 317 -39.14 1.95 8.68
N ARG A 318 -39.29 3.27 8.59
CA ARG A 318 -40.54 3.93 8.25
C ARG A 318 -40.32 5.10 7.32
N GLN A 319 -41.28 5.35 6.44
CA GLN A 319 -41.30 6.49 5.53
C GLN A 319 -42.69 7.11 5.53
N ASN A 320 -42.80 8.42 5.77
CA ASN A 320 -44.10 9.11 5.88
C ASN A 320 -45.07 8.40 6.85
N GLY A 321 -44.55 7.89 7.97
CA GLY A 321 -45.31 7.15 8.98
C GLY A 321 -45.69 5.71 8.63
N SER A 322 -45.43 5.22 7.42
CA SER A 322 -45.70 3.83 7.01
C SER A 322 -44.45 2.95 7.13
N ALA A 323 -44.62 1.65 7.40
CA ALA A 323 -43.51 0.71 7.44
C ALA A 323 -42.79 0.65 6.08
N LEU A 324 -41.46 0.65 6.12
CA LEU A 324 -40.58 0.64 4.96
C LEU A 324 -39.71 -0.63 5.00
N ASP A 325 -39.76 -1.40 3.93
CA ASP A 325 -38.88 -2.57 3.78
C ASP A 325 -37.46 -2.13 3.42
N LEU A 326 -36.49 -2.75 4.08
CA LEU A 326 -35.08 -2.64 3.74
C LEU A 326 -34.68 -3.81 2.86
N GLN A 327 -33.75 -3.58 1.95
CA GLN A 327 -33.12 -4.64 1.17
C GLN A 327 -31.64 -4.75 1.50
N ASN A 328 -31.06 -5.93 1.33
CA ASN A 328 -29.64 -6.16 1.57
C ASN A 328 -28.91 -6.31 0.26
N TRP A 329 -27.67 -5.86 0.20
CA TRP A 329 -26.75 -6.15 -0.89
C TRP A 329 -25.38 -6.54 -0.33
N VAL A 330 -24.78 -7.56 -0.92
CA VAL A 330 -23.42 -7.99 -0.59
C VAL A 330 -22.51 -7.94 -1.82
N PRO A 331 -21.19 -7.73 -1.64
CA PRO A 331 -20.23 -7.66 -2.74
C PRO A 331 -20.36 -8.82 -3.73
N GLY A 332 -20.41 -8.49 -5.02
CA GLY A 332 -20.56 -9.44 -6.13
C GLY A 332 -22.01 -9.72 -6.56
N GLN A 333 -23.01 -9.19 -5.87
CA GLN A 333 -24.41 -9.26 -6.34
C GLN A 333 -24.70 -8.21 -7.42
N ALA A 334 -25.53 -8.59 -8.40
CA ALA A 334 -26.03 -7.67 -9.40
C ALA A 334 -26.88 -6.56 -8.76
N VAL A 335 -26.61 -5.32 -9.17
CA VAL A 335 -27.29 -4.13 -8.62
C VAL A 335 -28.64 -3.91 -9.30
N GLU A 336 -28.80 -4.35 -10.55
CA GLU A 336 -29.97 -4.11 -11.41
C GLU A 336 -31.28 -4.68 -10.83
N GLY A 337 -31.18 -5.71 -9.99
CA GLY A 337 -32.34 -6.32 -9.31
C GLY A 337 -32.82 -5.54 -8.08
N LEU A 338 -32.12 -4.49 -7.66
CA LEU A 338 -32.47 -3.72 -6.47
C LEU A 338 -33.68 -2.81 -6.73
N GLY A 339 -34.63 -2.81 -5.80
CA GLY A 339 -35.80 -1.94 -5.82
C GLY A 339 -35.49 -0.54 -5.31
N ARG A 340 -36.41 0.41 -5.55
CA ARG A 340 -36.31 1.79 -5.06
C ARG A 340 -36.64 1.91 -3.56
N ARG A 341 -35.81 1.32 -2.73
CA ARG A 341 -35.90 1.36 -1.25
C ARG A 341 -34.50 1.37 -0.61
N PRO A 342 -34.35 1.79 0.65
CA PRO A 342 -33.04 1.86 1.29
C PRO A 342 -32.35 0.49 1.33
N THR A 343 -31.05 0.51 1.09
CA THR A 343 -30.23 -0.71 0.97
C THR A 343 -29.23 -0.77 2.11
N LEU A 344 -29.23 -1.90 2.81
CA LEU A 344 -28.23 -2.27 3.80
C LEU A 344 -27.00 -2.85 3.12
N VAL A 345 -25.84 -2.35 3.50
CA VAL A 345 -24.54 -2.76 2.98
C VAL A 345 -23.50 -2.81 4.10
N ASP A 346 -22.47 -3.62 3.90
CA ASP A 346 -21.30 -3.63 4.76
C ASP A 346 -20.64 -2.25 4.78
N SER A 347 -20.13 -1.82 5.94
CA SER A 347 -19.51 -0.50 6.05
C SER A 347 -18.27 -0.33 5.17
N ASN A 348 -17.59 -1.42 4.79
CA ASN A 348 -16.40 -1.39 3.93
C ASN A 348 -16.74 -1.47 2.44
N ILE A 349 -18.00 -1.26 2.04
CA ILE A 349 -18.41 -1.22 0.63
C ILE A 349 -17.55 -0.24 -0.18
N GLY A 350 -17.15 -0.65 -1.39
CA GLY A 350 -16.41 0.21 -2.32
C GLY A 350 -17.30 1.32 -2.90
N MET A 351 -16.73 2.50 -3.17
CA MET A 351 -17.55 3.64 -3.60
C MET A 351 -18.23 3.46 -4.96
N ARG A 352 -17.67 2.65 -5.86
CA ARG A 352 -18.31 2.36 -7.15
C ARG A 352 -19.62 1.61 -6.96
N ASP A 353 -19.60 0.55 -6.16
CA ASP A 353 -20.80 -0.22 -5.84
C ASP A 353 -21.80 0.65 -5.07
N ALA A 354 -21.34 1.43 -4.10
CA ALA A 354 -22.20 2.37 -3.36
C ALA A 354 -22.89 3.37 -4.29
N LEU A 355 -22.15 3.97 -5.25
CA LEU A 355 -22.71 4.87 -6.26
C LEU A 355 -23.68 4.16 -7.20
N GLN A 356 -23.38 2.94 -7.62
CA GLN A 356 -24.24 2.16 -8.52
C GLN A 356 -25.55 1.78 -7.84
N ILE A 357 -25.50 1.34 -6.58
CA ILE A 357 -26.70 1.08 -5.76
C ILE A 357 -27.49 2.36 -5.56
N ARG A 358 -26.84 3.48 -5.27
CA ARG A 358 -27.51 4.79 -5.12
C ARG A 358 -28.19 5.22 -6.41
N TYR A 359 -27.52 5.07 -7.55
CA TYR A 359 -28.04 5.40 -8.86
C TYR A 359 -29.28 4.55 -9.20
N GLN A 360 -29.21 3.24 -8.95
CA GLN A 360 -30.31 2.30 -9.20
C GLN A 360 -31.52 2.52 -8.28
N THR A 361 -31.26 2.65 -6.97
CA THR A 361 -32.32 2.66 -5.95
C THR A 361 -32.87 4.05 -5.70
N GLY A 362 -32.08 5.11 -5.93
CA GLY A 362 -32.38 6.49 -5.51
C GLY A 362 -32.37 6.70 -3.99
N ASN A 363 -32.15 5.67 -3.18
CA ASN A 363 -32.35 5.69 -1.72
C ASN A 363 -31.03 5.59 -0.97
N LYS A 364 -30.95 6.18 0.22
CA LYS A 364 -29.68 6.25 0.97
C LYS A 364 -29.24 4.85 1.41
N LEU A 365 -27.93 4.70 1.56
CA LEU A 365 -27.33 3.45 2.03
C LEU A 365 -27.27 3.47 3.56
N VAL A 366 -27.61 2.33 4.16
CA VAL A 366 -27.46 2.09 5.60
C VAL A 366 -26.26 1.17 5.77
N LEU A 367 -25.22 1.67 6.45
CA LEU A 367 -23.96 0.96 6.60
C LEU A 367 -23.96 0.23 7.94
N HIS A 368 -23.56 -1.03 7.92
CA HIS A 368 -23.51 -1.86 9.12
C HIS A 368 -22.18 -2.61 9.28
N ASP A 369 -21.85 -2.91 10.52
CA ASP A 369 -20.82 -3.87 10.93
C ASP A 369 -21.50 -4.99 11.72
N ASN A 370 -21.45 -6.23 11.25
CA ASN A 370 -22.06 -7.38 11.95
C ASN A 370 -23.50 -7.10 12.42
N ASN A 371 -24.36 -6.57 11.54
CA ASN A 371 -25.76 -6.17 11.82
C ASN A 371 -25.96 -4.99 12.78
N HIS A 372 -24.89 -4.31 13.20
CA HIS A 372 -24.96 -3.07 13.97
C HIS A 372 -24.80 -1.90 13.01
N VAL A 373 -25.77 -0.99 12.97
CA VAL A 373 -25.69 0.18 12.10
C VAL A 373 -24.60 1.11 12.62
N VAL A 374 -23.76 1.59 11.71
CA VAL A 374 -22.62 2.46 12.03
C VAL A 374 -22.74 3.83 11.36
N GLY A 375 -23.50 3.93 10.26
CA GLY A 375 -23.71 5.22 9.61
C GLY A 375 -24.63 5.15 8.40
N ILE A 376 -24.80 6.32 7.79
CA ILE A 376 -25.64 6.53 6.61
C ILE A 376 -24.81 7.21 5.53
N LEU A 377 -24.95 6.76 4.29
CA LEU A 377 -24.27 7.35 3.13
C LEU A 377 -25.32 7.85 2.12
N GLY A 378 -25.29 9.16 1.85
CA GLY A 378 -26.21 9.85 0.96
C GLY A 378 -25.50 10.80 -0.02
N ASP A 379 -26.29 11.66 -0.68
CA ASP A 379 -25.80 12.54 -1.74
C ASP A 379 -24.73 13.52 -1.28
N SER A 380 -24.92 14.12 -0.11
CA SER A 380 -23.94 15.05 0.47
C SER A 380 -22.57 14.40 0.57
N GLU A 381 -22.50 13.23 1.22
CA GLU A 381 -21.26 12.50 1.45
C GLU A 381 -20.59 12.07 0.14
N LEU A 382 -21.39 11.62 -0.83
CA LEU A 382 -20.91 11.17 -2.14
C LEU A 382 -20.43 12.34 -3.02
N TYR A 383 -21.15 13.44 -3.06
CA TYR A 383 -20.75 14.62 -3.82
C TYR A 383 -19.52 15.29 -3.20
N HIS A 384 -19.42 15.33 -1.87
CA HIS A 384 -18.22 15.82 -1.19
C HIS A 384 -16.97 15.02 -1.60
N ALA A 385 -17.10 13.68 -1.62
CA ALA A 385 -16.03 12.81 -2.06
C ALA A 385 -15.63 13.05 -3.53
N LEU A 386 -16.61 13.15 -4.44
CA LEU A 386 -16.37 13.40 -5.86
C LEU A 386 -15.72 14.76 -6.14
N LEU A 387 -16.04 15.77 -5.32
CA LEU A 387 -15.48 17.11 -5.44
C LEU A 387 -14.10 17.24 -4.76
N GLY A 388 -13.61 16.19 -4.08
CA GLY A 388 -12.37 16.24 -3.31
C GLY A 388 -12.38 17.30 -2.20
N LYS A 389 -13.58 17.65 -1.70
CA LYS A 389 -13.75 18.64 -0.64
C LYS A 389 -13.94 17.92 0.69
N ASN A 390 -13.06 18.20 1.65
CA ASN A 390 -13.21 17.72 3.03
C ASN A 390 -14.60 18.05 3.56
N LEU A 391 -15.21 17.08 4.27
CA LEU A 391 -16.26 17.37 5.24
C LEU A 391 -15.57 18.17 6.36
N GLY A 392 -15.74 19.49 6.32
CA GLY A 392 -15.22 20.41 7.33
C GLY A 392 -15.87 20.21 8.69
#